data_AF-A0A957DH01-F1
#
_entry.id   AF-A0A957DH01-F1
#
_cell.length_a   1.000
_cell.length_b   1.000
_cell.length_c   1.000
_cell.angle_alpha   90.00
_cell.angle_beta   90.00
_cell.angle_gamma   90.00
#
_symmetry.space_group_name_H-M   'P 1'
#
loop_
_entity.id
_entity.type
_entity.pdbx_description
1 polymer ?
#
loop_
_entity_poly.entity_id
_entity_poly.type
_entity_poly.pdbx_seq_one_letter_code
_entity_poly.pdbx_strand_id
1 'polypeptide(L)'
;MRKSLLPLFDANRSIPLYLLGTVTLTLIIEFAIDFANSPSEWKASQTLTVVAVVCILIALGISWYHNRPKRVYLLEERKPGKRKGLIVLVSQYKASAPAAIQYHLESMTDCWLISTPQSTTVAAEIASDFSENRQVRFHYGSNYEVLFDDAASTNRVAKRIIFEELASLNLQPNDLIGDITGGSKPMTAGLVFACREREIPLQYIVAEKDETGRAKPGAFGEPIKLDLSFVPPQE
;
A
#
# COMPACT_ATOMS: atom_id res chain seq x y z
N MET A 1 -24.95 4.67 25.53
CA MET A 1 -25.56 3.71 24.57
C MET A 1 -24.46 3.01 23.77
N ARG A 2 -24.51 1.67 23.70
CA ARG A 2 -23.49 0.84 23.05
C ARG A 2 -23.46 1.14 21.54
N LYS A 3 -22.28 1.45 20.97
CA LYS A 3 -22.09 1.77 19.53
C LYS A 3 -22.63 0.69 18.55
N SER A 4 -22.98 -0.49 19.06
CA SER A 4 -23.50 -1.63 18.30
C SER A 4 -24.95 -1.49 17.83
N LEU A 5 -25.77 -0.62 18.45
CA LEU A 5 -27.20 -0.48 18.10
C LEU A 5 -27.48 0.65 17.10
N LEU A 6 -26.59 1.63 16.98
CA LEU A 6 -26.68 2.73 16.01
C LEU A 6 -26.90 2.27 14.55
N PRO A 7 -26.28 1.18 14.07
CA PRO A 7 -26.48 0.72 12.69
C PRO A 7 -27.92 0.28 12.36
N LEU A 8 -28.72 -0.10 13.36
CA LEU A 8 -30.11 -0.55 13.16
C LEU A 8 -31.08 0.61 12.97
N PHE A 9 -30.67 1.84 13.27
CA PHE A 9 -31.53 3.02 13.20
C PHE A 9 -30.94 4.11 12.29
N ASP A 10 -29.91 3.77 11.51
CA ASP A 10 -29.26 4.69 10.57
C ASP A 10 -29.58 4.31 9.12
N ALA A 11 -30.57 5.02 8.56
CA ALA A 11 -31.02 4.82 7.18
C ALA A 11 -29.92 5.08 6.13
N ASN A 12 -28.89 5.86 6.46
CA ASN A 12 -27.80 6.17 5.55
C ASN A 12 -26.80 5.01 5.40
N ARG A 13 -26.82 4.04 6.33
CA ARG A 13 -25.86 2.93 6.34
C ARG A 13 -26.43 1.66 5.72
N SER A 14 -27.72 1.37 5.95
CA SER A 14 -28.42 0.24 5.32
C SER A 14 -29.94 0.36 5.50
N ILE A 15 -30.65 0.60 4.39
CA ILE A 15 -32.13 0.69 4.36
C ILE A 15 -32.80 -0.59 4.90
N PRO A 16 -32.37 -1.82 4.56
CA PRO A 16 -32.96 -3.04 5.12
C PRO A 16 -32.82 -3.19 6.63
N LEU A 17 -31.64 -2.86 7.19
CA LEU A 17 -31.40 -2.91 8.65
C LEU A 17 -32.24 -1.87 9.39
N TYR A 18 -32.41 -0.69 8.79
CA TYR A 18 -33.29 0.36 9.31
C TYR A 18 -34.75 -0.10 9.38
N LEU A 19 -35.28 -0.68 8.30
CA LEU A 19 -36.65 -1.20 8.27
C LEU A 19 -36.84 -2.35 9.26
N LEU A 20 -35.86 -3.25 9.39
CA LEU A 20 -35.92 -4.35 10.35
C LEU A 20 -35.90 -3.85 11.80
N GLY A 21 -35.09 -2.84 12.09
CA GLY A 21 -34.99 -2.20 13.40
C GLY A 21 -36.29 -1.50 13.80
N THR A 22 -36.90 -0.75 12.89
CA THR A 22 -38.17 -0.03 13.15
C THR A 22 -39.34 -1.00 13.33
N VAL A 23 -39.47 -2.03 12.49
CA VAL A 23 -40.51 -3.06 12.63
C VAL A 23 -40.37 -3.79 13.96
N THR A 24 -39.16 -4.16 14.36
CA THR A 24 -38.94 -4.85 15.64
C THR A 24 -39.25 -3.97 16.83
N LEU A 25 -38.93 -2.67 16.78
CA LEU A 25 -39.29 -1.73 17.82
C LEU A 25 -40.82 -1.64 18.00
N THR A 26 -41.58 -1.56 16.90
CA THR A 26 -43.05 -1.56 16.93
C THR A 26 -43.59 -2.84 17.56
N LEU A 27 -43.07 -4.01 17.17
CA LEU A 27 -43.49 -5.30 17.74
C LEU A 27 -43.15 -5.45 19.23
N ILE A 28 -42.06 -4.83 19.71
CA ILE A 28 -41.71 -4.81 21.14
C ILE A 28 -42.70 -3.92 21.91
N ILE A 29 -43.09 -2.78 21.34
CA ILE A 29 -44.08 -1.88 21.96
C ILE A 29 -45.43 -2.56 22.06
N GLU A 30 -45.90 -3.20 20.98
CA GLU A 30 -47.15 -3.97 20.98
C GLU A 30 -47.10 -5.13 21.99
N PHE A 31 -45.99 -5.86 22.06
CA PHE A 31 -45.79 -6.90 23.06
C PHE A 31 -45.92 -6.37 24.49
N ALA A 32 -45.31 -5.22 24.78
CA ALA A 32 -45.37 -4.62 26.12
C ALA A 32 -46.80 -4.20 26.49
N ILE A 33 -47.56 -3.65 25.53
CA ILE A 33 -48.98 -3.29 25.72
C ILE A 33 -49.83 -4.54 25.94
N ASP A 34 -49.67 -5.57 25.11
CA ASP A 34 -50.39 -6.84 25.22
C ASP A 34 -50.11 -7.55 26.54
N PHE A 35 -48.84 -7.59 26.96
CA PHE A 35 -48.44 -8.21 28.22
C PHE A 35 -48.99 -7.45 29.43
N ALA A 36 -49.02 -6.11 29.39
CA ALA A 36 -49.59 -5.30 30.46
C ALA A 36 -51.11 -5.50 30.61
N ASN A 37 -51.82 -5.67 29.49
CA ASN A 37 -53.28 -5.82 29.48
C ASN A 37 -53.75 -7.26 29.74
N SER A 38 -52.98 -8.27 29.34
CA SER A 38 -53.39 -9.69 29.42
C SER A 38 -52.18 -10.62 29.60
N PRO A 39 -51.54 -10.63 30.79
CA PRO A 39 -50.26 -11.30 31.00
C PRO A 39 -50.32 -12.83 30.92
N SER A 40 -51.50 -13.44 31.05
CA SER A 40 -51.69 -14.90 31.04
C SER A 40 -52.06 -15.49 29.68
N GLU A 41 -52.35 -14.65 28.67
CA GLU A 41 -52.79 -15.12 27.36
C GLU A 41 -51.68 -14.97 26.32
N TRP A 42 -51.26 -16.10 25.75
CA TRP A 42 -50.26 -16.10 24.70
C TRP A 42 -50.88 -15.71 23.36
N LYS A 43 -50.53 -14.54 22.83
CA LYS A 43 -51.06 -14.02 21.57
C LYS A 43 -50.10 -14.29 20.41
N ALA A 44 -50.64 -14.38 19.19
CA ALA A 44 -49.84 -14.53 17.97
C ALA A 44 -48.80 -13.39 17.79
N SER A 45 -49.12 -12.16 18.25
CA SER A 45 -48.19 -11.02 18.28
C SER A 45 -46.88 -11.35 19.02
N GLN A 46 -46.97 -12.09 20.12
CA GLN A 46 -45.82 -12.47 20.94
C GLN A 46 -44.87 -13.42 20.20
N THR A 47 -45.41 -14.33 19.38
CA THR A 47 -44.57 -15.21 18.54
C THR A 47 -43.81 -14.43 17.46
N LEU A 48 -44.45 -13.43 16.84
CA LEU A 48 -43.83 -12.59 15.82
C LEU A 48 -42.71 -11.73 16.41
N THR A 49 -42.91 -11.17 17.61
CA THR A 49 -41.88 -10.39 18.32
C THR A 49 -40.64 -11.23 18.61
N VAL A 50 -40.81 -12.47 19.09
CA VAL A 50 -39.67 -13.38 19.36
C VAL A 50 -38.91 -13.68 18.07
N VAL A 51 -39.60 -13.99 16.97
CA VAL A 51 -38.97 -14.26 15.67
C VAL A 51 -38.20 -13.03 15.17
N ALA A 52 -38.78 -11.83 15.26
CA ALA A 52 -38.13 -10.60 14.82
C ALA A 52 -36.83 -10.31 15.62
N VAL A 53 -36.86 -10.50 16.94
CA VAL A 53 -35.68 -10.33 17.81
C VAL A 53 -34.59 -11.34 17.44
N VAL A 54 -34.94 -12.61 17.21
CA VAL A 54 -33.98 -13.64 16.79
C VAL A 54 -33.33 -13.27 15.45
N CYS A 55 -34.11 -12.81 14.47
CA CYS A 55 -33.59 -12.35 13.18
C CYS A 55 -32.60 -11.17 13.33
N ILE A 56 -32.89 -10.19 14.20
CA ILE A 56 -31.96 -9.09 14.49
C ILE A 56 -30.67 -9.62 15.13
N LEU A 57 -30.76 -10.54 16.09
CA LEU A 57 -29.57 -11.09 16.74
C LEU A 57 -28.68 -11.86 15.75
N ILE A 58 -29.29 -12.61 14.82
CA ILE A 58 -28.56 -13.28 13.73
C ILE A 58 -27.90 -12.25 12.81
N ALA A 59 -28.62 -11.21 12.38
CA ALA A 59 -28.09 -10.17 11.51
C ALA A 59 -26.93 -9.40 12.17
N LEU A 60 -27.05 -9.11 13.47
CA LEU A 60 -25.97 -8.51 14.26
C LEU A 60 -24.78 -9.46 14.41
N GLY A 61 -25.01 -10.76 14.58
CA GLY A 61 -23.97 -11.79 14.63
C GLY A 61 -23.18 -11.90 13.33
N ILE A 62 -23.88 -11.94 12.19
CA ILE A 62 -23.29 -11.97 10.84
C ILE A 62 -22.51 -10.67 10.57
N SER A 63 -23.11 -9.52 10.89
CA SER A 63 -22.46 -8.20 10.73
C SER A 63 -21.23 -8.09 11.61
N TRP A 64 -21.28 -8.57 12.85
CA TRP A 64 -20.13 -8.60 13.74
C TRP A 64 -19.04 -9.56 13.26
N TYR A 65 -19.42 -10.73 12.71
CA TYR A 65 -18.49 -11.69 12.12
C TYR A 65 -17.74 -11.11 10.92
N HIS A 66 -18.45 -10.48 9.98
CA HIS A 66 -17.83 -9.85 8.81
C HIS A 66 -17.02 -8.59 9.14
N ASN A 67 -17.47 -7.80 10.13
CA ASN A 67 -16.78 -6.58 10.57
C ASN A 67 -15.77 -6.83 11.69
N ARG A 68 -15.40 -8.09 11.98
CA ARG A 68 -14.29 -8.34 12.91
C ARG A 68 -13.06 -7.64 12.34
N PRO A 69 -12.32 -6.86 13.16
CA PRO A 69 -11.09 -6.25 12.70
C PRO A 69 -10.17 -7.37 12.23
N LYS A 70 -10.00 -7.49 10.90
CA LYS A 70 -9.05 -8.43 10.31
C LYS A 70 -7.68 -8.01 10.83
N ARG A 71 -7.03 -8.89 11.59
CA ARG A 71 -5.67 -8.62 12.11
C ARG A 71 -4.75 -8.53 10.89
N VAL A 72 -4.33 -7.32 10.57
CA VAL A 72 -3.25 -7.10 9.59
C VAL A 72 -1.97 -7.39 10.34
N TYR A 73 -1.32 -8.50 9.98
CA TYR A 73 0.04 -8.78 10.46
C TYR A 73 0.97 -7.76 9.80
N LEU A 74 1.51 -6.84 10.58
CA LEU A 74 2.61 -5.98 10.15
C LEU A 74 3.82 -6.91 9.98
N LEU A 75 4.16 -7.22 8.73
CA LEU A 75 5.41 -7.90 8.40
C LEU A 75 6.57 -7.05 8.92
N GLU A 76 7.46 -7.68 9.66
CA GLU A 76 8.69 -7.04 10.16
C GLU A 76 9.47 -6.45 8.99
N GLU A 77 9.92 -5.20 9.14
CA GLU A 77 10.70 -4.50 8.11
C GLU A 77 12.01 -5.26 7.86
N ARG A 78 12.22 -5.72 6.61
CA ARG A 78 13.41 -6.48 6.23
C ARG A 78 14.33 -5.63 5.37
N LYS A 79 15.63 -5.61 5.68
CA LYS A 79 16.63 -5.02 4.78
C LYS A 79 16.74 -5.86 3.50
N PRO A 80 16.81 -5.23 2.31
CA PRO A 80 17.03 -5.96 1.07
C PRO A 80 18.46 -6.49 1.01
N GLY A 81 18.67 -7.67 0.41
CA GLY A 81 20.02 -8.10 0.04
C GLY A 81 20.62 -7.13 -0.97
N LYS A 82 21.96 -6.98 -0.97
CA LYS A 82 22.63 -6.18 -2.00
C LYS A 82 22.44 -6.81 -3.39
N ARG A 83 22.47 -6.00 -4.44
CA ARG A 83 22.03 -6.34 -5.81
C ARG A 83 23.03 -5.78 -6.82
N LYS A 84 23.09 -6.39 -7.99
CA LYS A 84 23.99 -5.97 -9.08
C LYS A 84 23.39 -4.84 -9.90
N GLY A 85 22.06 -4.85 -10.05
CA GLY A 85 21.31 -3.82 -10.74
C GLY A 85 20.44 -3.01 -9.77
N LEU A 86 20.40 -1.70 -9.95
CA LEU A 86 19.52 -0.80 -9.20
C LEU A 86 18.79 0.16 -10.15
N ILE A 87 17.46 0.19 -10.11
CA ILE A 87 16.65 1.22 -10.79
C ILE A 87 16.23 2.26 -9.74
N VAL A 88 16.57 3.53 -9.95
CA VAL A 88 16.26 4.62 -9.02
C VAL A 88 15.42 5.69 -9.70
N LEU A 89 14.34 6.12 -9.04
CA LEU A 89 13.59 7.30 -9.43
C LEU A 89 14.28 8.57 -8.88
N VAL A 90 14.71 9.46 -9.77
CA VAL A 90 15.41 10.70 -9.39
C VAL A 90 14.41 11.84 -9.22
N SER A 91 14.33 12.38 -8.01
CA SER A 91 13.56 13.59 -7.72
C SER A 91 14.36 14.86 -8.02
N GLN A 92 13.73 16.03 -7.88
CA GLN A 92 14.41 17.33 -8.06
C GLN A 92 15.55 17.57 -7.05
N TYR A 93 15.65 16.75 -6.00
CA TYR A 93 16.71 16.81 -5.00
C TYR A 93 17.39 15.45 -4.85
N LYS A 94 18.66 15.44 -4.45
CA LYS A 94 19.47 14.23 -4.20
C LYS A 94 19.06 13.43 -2.95
N ALA A 95 17.91 13.66 -2.35
CA ALA A 95 17.67 13.28 -0.95
C ALA A 95 17.79 11.77 -0.63
N SER A 96 17.31 10.88 -1.50
CA SER A 96 17.27 9.43 -1.23
C SER A 96 18.15 8.57 -2.14
N ALA A 97 18.33 9.00 -3.39
CA ALA A 97 19.06 8.22 -4.40
C ALA A 97 20.50 7.85 -4.01
N PRO A 98 21.34 8.77 -3.46
CA PRO A 98 22.68 8.45 -3.01
C PRO A 98 22.72 7.40 -1.89
N ALA A 99 21.75 7.41 -0.97
CA ALA A 99 21.68 6.42 0.11
C ALA A 99 21.40 5.01 -0.44
N ALA A 100 20.48 4.91 -1.41
CA ALA A 100 20.20 3.65 -2.11
C ALA A 100 21.44 3.14 -2.87
N ILE A 101 22.08 4.03 -3.63
CA ILE A 101 23.30 3.71 -4.40
C ILE A 101 24.42 3.23 -3.47
N GLN A 102 24.69 3.98 -2.39
CA GLN A 102 25.73 3.67 -1.41
C GLN A 102 25.52 2.30 -0.77
N TYR A 103 24.28 1.92 -0.47
CA TYR A 103 23.98 0.62 0.12
C TYR A 103 24.33 -0.55 -0.82
N HIS A 104 24.02 -0.43 -2.11
CA HIS A 104 24.26 -1.49 -3.10
C HIS A 104 25.66 -1.47 -3.69
N LEU A 105 26.42 -0.39 -3.50
CA LEU A 105 27.66 -0.06 -4.21
C LEU A 105 28.67 -1.22 -4.32
N GLU A 106 28.89 -1.97 -3.25
CA GLU A 106 29.86 -3.09 -3.21
C GLU A 106 29.56 -4.23 -4.18
N SER A 107 28.29 -4.49 -4.49
CA SER A 107 27.88 -5.57 -5.39
C SER A 107 27.32 -5.06 -6.72
N MET A 108 27.10 -3.76 -6.83
CA MET A 108 26.40 -3.14 -7.94
C MET A 108 27.33 -3.00 -9.14
N THR A 109 26.84 -3.36 -10.33
CA THR A 109 27.52 -3.17 -11.60
C THR A 109 26.81 -2.15 -12.48
N ASP A 110 25.49 -2.00 -12.32
CA ASP A 110 24.66 -1.17 -13.18
C ASP A 110 23.60 -0.42 -12.35
N CYS A 111 23.49 0.89 -12.57
CA CYS A 111 22.51 1.75 -11.92
C CYS A 111 21.76 2.58 -12.97
N TRP A 112 20.45 2.43 -13.03
CA TRP A 112 19.57 3.21 -13.89
C TRP A 112 18.93 4.35 -13.13
N LEU A 113 19.15 5.56 -13.59
CA LEU A 113 18.59 6.77 -13.02
C LEU A 113 17.46 7.26 -13.93
N ILE A 114 16.22 6.99 -13.52
CA ILE A 114 15.03 7.45 -14.23
C ILE A 114 14.68 8.85 -13.71
N SER A 115 14.72 9.84 -14.58
CA SER A 115 14.51 11.26 -14.24
C SER A 115 13.40 11.87 -15.08
N THR A 116 12.91 13.05 -14.66
CA THR A 116 12.12 13.92 -15.54
C THR A 116 13.06 14.94 -16.19
N PRO A 117 12.65 15.69 -17.23
CA PRO A 117 13.53 16.71 -17.81
C PRO A 117 14.07 17.71 -16.77
N GLN A 118 13.30 17.97 -15.71
CA GLN A 118 13.69 18.86 -14.61
C GLN A 118 14.67 18.23 -13.62
N SER A 119 14.75 16.90 -13.51
CA SER A 119 15.68 16.20 -12.62
C SER A 119 16.83 15.48 -13.34
N THR A 120 16.93 15.61 -14.67
CA THR A 120 18.02 15.02 -15.47
C THR A 120 19.40 15.56 -15.08
N THR A 121 19.52 16.84 -14.73
CA THR A 121 20.78 17.42 -14.22
C THR A 121 21.16 16.79 -12.88
N VAL A 122 20.19 16.58 -11.98
CA VAL A 122 20.40 15.92 -10.69
C VAL A 122 20.86 14.47 -10.87
N ALA A 123 20.30 13.76 -11.86
CA ALA A 123 20.75 12.40 -12.19
C ALA A 123 22.22 12.39 -12.66
N ALA A 124 22.61 13.35 -13.50
CA ALA A 124 24.00 13.48 -13.95
C ALA A 124 24.95 13.83 -12.79
N GLU A 125 24.53 14.71 -11.87
CA GLU A 125 25.32 15.03 -10.68
C GLU A 125 25.48 13.82 -9.76
N ILE A 126 24.42 13.03 -9.52
CA ILE A 126 24.49 11.79 -8.75
C ILE A 126 25.48 10.83 -9.41
N ALA A 127 25.39 10.61 -10.72
CA ALA A 127 26.35 9.74 -11.42
C ALA A 127 27.80 10.24 -11.29
N SER A 128 28.00 11.56 -11.31
CA SER A 128 29.31 12.19 -11.11
C SER A 128 29.85 11.99 -9.69
N ASP A 129 29.00 12.09 -8.67
CA ASP A 129 29.40 11.89 -7.26
C ASP A 129 29.95 10.48 -7.00
N PHE A 130 29.52 9.49 -7.80
CA PHE A 130 29.98 8.10 -7.69
C PHE A 130 30.98 7.69 -8.79
N SER A 131 31.45 8.62 -9.61
CA SER A 131 32.31 8.35 -10.78
C SER A 131 33.67 7.73 -10.43
N GLU A 132 34.18 7.93 -9.21
CA GLU A 132 35.40 7.30 -8.72
C GLU A 132 35.28 5.76 -8.63
N ASN A 133 34.06 5.25 -8.47
CA ASN A 133 33.76 3.82 -8.45
C ASN A 133 33.64 3.28 -9.88
N ARG A 134 34.79 3.00 -10.51
CA ARG A 134 34.90 2.49 -11.89
C ARG A 134 34.20 1.15 -12.17
N GLN A 135 33.63 0.51 -11.15
CA GLN A 135 32.93 -0.76 -11.26
C GLN A 135 31.43 -0.60 -11.59
N VAL A 136 30.86 0.59 -11.40
CA VAL A 136 29.44 0.86 -11.63
C VAL A 136 29.24 1.63 -12.93
N ARG A 137 28.39 1.11 -13.81
CA ARG A 137 27.88 1.84 -14.98
C ARG A 137 26.58 2.56 -14.61
N PHE A 138 26.60 3.88 -14.75
CA PHE A 138 25.41 4.71 -14.57
C PHE A 138 24.72 4.95 -15.91
N HIS A 139 23.44 4.64 -15.95
CA HIS A 139 22.57 4.78 -17.11
C HIS A 139 21.58 5.91 -16.85
N TYR A 140 21.76 7.05 -17.51
CA TYR A 140 20.95 8.26 -17.33
C TYR A 140 20.88 9.10 -18.62
N GLY A 141 20.07 10.15 -18.63
CA GLY A 141 19.89 11.04 -19.78
C GLY A 141 18.58 10.78 -20.54
N SER A 142 18.49 11.28 -21.77
CA SER A 142 17.23 11.32 -22.56
C SER A 142 16.56 9.96 -22.74
N ASN A 143 17.32 8.86 -22.80
CA ASN A 143 16.77 7.51 -22.91
C ASN A 143 16.03 7.06 -21.65
N TYR A 144 16.33 7.63 -20.48
CA TYR A 144 15.74 7.28 -19.19
C TYR A 144 14.85 8.41 -18.64
N GLU A 145 14.53 9.37 -19.50
CA GLU A 145 13.66 10.48 -19.15
C GLU A 145 12.18 10.07 -19.24
N VAL A 146 11.40 10.50 -18.25
CA VAL A 146 9.96 10.21 -18.13
C VAL A 146 9.15 11.47 -17.87
N LEU A 147 7.87 11.43 -18.21
CA LEU A 147 6.94 12.51 -17.86
C LEU A 147 6.58 12.43 -16.38
N PHE A 148 6.57 13.58 -15.69
CA PHE A 148 6.40 13.68 -14.24
C PHE A 148 5.06 13.12 -13.74
N ASP A 149 3.98 13.26 -14.51
CA ASP A 149 2.61 12.91 -14.15
C ASP A 149 2.06 11.68 -14.92
N ASP A 150 2.91 10.98 -15.68
CA ASP A 150 2.52 9.80 -16.47
C ASP A 150 3.18 8.52 -15.92
N ALA A 151 2.38 7.71 -15.22
CA ALA A 151 2.79 6.39 -14.77
C ALA A 151 3.14 5.46 -15.94
N ALA A 152 2.49 5.58 -17.10
CA ALA A 152 2.76 4.75 -18.26
C ALA A 152 4.12 5.08 -18.88
N SER A 153 4.55 6.36 -18.86
CA SER A 153 5.90 6.77 -19.27
C SER A 153 6.97 6.06 -18.44
N THR A 154 6.83 6.08 -17.11
CA THR A 154 7.77 5.37 -16.23
C THR A 154 7.72 3.87 -16.40
N ASN A 155 6.51 3.30 -16.55
CA ASN A 155 6.34 1.88 -16.80
C ASN A 155 7.04 1.42 -18.10
N ARG A 156 6.92 2.18 -19.20
CA ARG A 156 7.58 1.86 -20.47
C ARG A 156 9.10 1.84 -20.34
N VAL A 157 9.69 2.86 -19.70
CA VAL A 157 11.15 2.92 -19.49
C VAL A 157 11.63 1.79 -18.58
N ALA A 158 10.95 1.55 -17.46
CA ALA A 158 11.30 0.47 -16.54
C ALA A 158 11.17 -0.91 -17.20
N LYS A 159 10.13 -1.14 -18.02
CA LYS A 159 9.99 -2.38 -18.81
C LYS A 159 11.12 -2.54 -19.83
N ARG A 160 11.49 -1.49 -20.54
CA ARG A 160 12.64 -1.55 -21.46
C ARG A 160 13.91 -2.00 -20.73
N ILE A 161 14.19 -1.43 -19.57
CA ILE A 161 15.33 -1.83 -18.73
C ILE A 161 15.23 -3.33 -18.37
N ILE A 162 14.08 -3.75 -17.82
CA ILE A 162 13.87 -5.10 -17.29
C ILE A 162 13.87 -6.18 -18.40
N PHE A 163 13.30 -5.88 -19.56
CA PHE A 163 13.06 -6.88 -20.61
C PHE A 163 14.11 -6.86 -21.72
N GLU A 164 14.74 -5.72 -21.98
CA GLU A 164 15.68 -5.56 -23.09
C GLU A 164 17.11 -5.38 -22.59
N GLU A 165 17.34 -4.46 -21.65
CA GLU A 165 18.69 -4.08 -21.24
C GLU A 165 19.36 -5.12 -20.31
N LEU A 166 18.62 -5.73 -19.37
CA LEU A 166 19.16 -6.78 -18.50
C LEU A 166 19.81 -7.93 -19.28
N ALA A 167 19.17 -8.38 -20.37
CA ALA A 167 19.65 -9.49 -21.18
C ALA A 167 21.02 -9.17 -21.81
N SER A 168 21.20 -7.95 -22.30
CA SER A 168 22.48 -7.48 -22.86
C SER A 168 23.62 -7.38 -21.85
N LEU A 169 23.27 -7.28 -20.55
CA LEU A 169 24.21 -7.15 -19.44
C LEU A 169 24.44 -8.47 -18.69
N ASN A 170 23.83 -9.57 -19.16
CA ASN A 170 23.85 -10.87 -18.49
C ASN A 170 23.36 -10.81 -17.04
N LEU A 171 22.40 -9.93 -16.75
CA LEU A 171 21.76 -9.79 -15.45
C LEU A 171 20.42 -10.53 -15.46
N GLN A 172 20.09 -11.16 -14.33
CA GLN A 172 18.79 -11.79 -14.14
C GLN A 172 17.83 -10.86 -13.40
N PRO A 173 16.50 -11.08 -13.50
CA PRO A 173 15.51 -10.35 -12.70
C PRO A 173 15.85 -10.28 -11.19
N ASN A 174 16.38 -11.38 -10.63
CA ASN A 174 16.79 -11.46 -9.22
C ASN A 174 18.09 -10.68 -8.91
N ASP A 175 18.85 -10.25 -9.90
CA ASP A 175 20.01 -9.37 -9.71
C ASP A 175 19.61 -7.89 -9.59
N LEU A 176 18.35 -7.55 -9.88
CA LEU A 176 17.81 -6.18 -9.94
C LEU A 176 16.96 -5.86 -8.71
N ILE A 177 16.91 -4.58 -8.33
CA ILE A 177 15.94 -4.03 -7.37
C ILE A 177 15.52 -2.62 -7.80
N GLY A 178 14.25 -2.28 -7.60
CA GLY A 178 13.73 -0.93 -7.84
C GLY A 178 13.62 -0.12 -6.55
N ASP A 179 14.15 1.10 -6.54
CA ASP A 179 14.00 2.07 -5.47
C ASP A 179 12.86 3.06 -5.81
N ILE A 180 11.81 3.03 -4.98
CA ILE A 180 10.61 3.86 -5.17
C ILE A 180 10.57 5.06 -4.22
N THR A 181 11.70 5.42 -3.60
CA THR A 181 11.71 6.51 -2.61
C THR A 181 11.54 7.87 -3.28
N GLY A 182 12.19 8.05 -4.43
CA GLY A 182 12.18 9.28 -5.18
C GLY A 182 11.11 9.35 -6.27
N GLY A 183 11.19 10.39 -7.10
CA GLY A 183 10.21 10.66 -8.14
C GLY A 183 8.84 11.11 -7.61
N SER A 184 7.89 11.23 -8.53
CA SER A 184 6.49 11.53 -8.21
C SER A 184 5.72 10.24 -7.88
N LYS A 185 4.50 10.38 -7.35
CA LYS A 185 3.60 9.23 -7.14
C LYS A 185 3.28 8.48 -8.45
N PRO A 186 2.97 9.15 -9.58
CA PRO A 186 2.85 8.47 -10.87
C PRO A 186 4.10 7.69 -11.28
N MET A 187 5.31 8.26 -11.11
CA MET A 187 6.55 7.55 -11.41
C MET A 187 6.72 6.30 -10.54
N THR A 188 6.46 6.43 -9.24
CA THR A 188 6.47 5.30 -8.29
C THR A 188 5.51 4.20 -8.75
N ALA A 189 4.28 4.54 -9.08
CA ALA A 189 3.30 3.56 -9.57
C ALA A 189 3.78 2.86 -10.85
N GLY A 190 4.32 3.62 -11.81
CA GLY A 190 4.86 3.07 -13.05
C GLY A 190 5.97 2.05 -12.83
N LEU A 191 6.92 2.36 -11.94
CA LEU A 191 8.02 1.47 -11.57
C LEU A 191 7.50 0.23 -10.83
N VAL A 192 6.60 0.39 -9.86
CA VAL A 192 5.97 -0.72 -9.13
C VAL A 192 5.31 -1.71 -10.10
N PHE A 193 4.53 -1.22 -11.05
CA PHE A 193 3.87 -2.07 -12.04
C PHE A 193 4.86 -2.79 -12.96
N ALA A 194 5.94 -2.14 -13.37
CA ALA A 194 6.96 -2.76 -14.23
C ALA A 194 7.72 -3.86 -13.48
N CYS A 195 8.14 -3.59 -12.24
CA CYS A 195 8.83 -4.55 -11.39
C CYS A 195 7.96 -5.76 -11.06
N ARG A 196 6.67 -5.57 -10.82
CA ARG A 196 5.73 -6.65 -10.49
C ARG A 196 5.64 -7.72 -11.57
N GLU A 197 5.75 -7.35 -12.83
CA GLU A 197 5.60 -8.27 -13.97
C GLU A 197 6.71 -9.34 -14.07
N ARG A 198 7.88 -9.05 -13.51
CA ARG A 198 9.03 -9.98 -13.44
C ARG A 198 9.45 -10.31 -12.02
N GLU A 199 8.57 -10.03 -11.05
CA GLU A 199 8.81 -10.25 -9.61
C GLU A 199 10.11 -9.57 -9.12
N ILE A 200 10.47 -8.44 -9.72
CA ILE A 200 11.63 -7.65 -9.31
C ILE A 200 11.34 -7.10 -7.91
N PRO A 201 12.23 -7.32 -6.93
CA PRO A 201 12.05 -6.75 -5.60
C PRO A 201 12.05 -5.22 -5.67
N LEU A 202 11.35 -4.62 -4.72
CA LEU A 202 11.32 -3.17 -4.55
C LEU A 202 11.87 -2.81 -3.18
N GLN A 203 12.34 -1.57 -3.05
CA GLN A 203 12.73 -0.98 -1.78
C GLN A 203 12.34 0.49 -1.70
N TYR A 204 12.40 1.01 -0.48
CA TYR A 204 12.38 2.44 -0.21
C TYR A 204 13.37 2.77 0.91
N ILE A 205 13.87 4.00 0.93
CA ILE A 205 14.79 4.49 1.95
C ILE A 205 14.00 5.12 3.08
N VAL A 206 14.25 4.65 4.31
CA VAL A 206 13.80 5.29 5.54
C VAL A 206 14.96 6.06 6.13
N ALA A 207 14.76 7.36 6.28
CA ALA A 207 15.64 8.21 7.07
C ALA A 207 14.91 8.62 8.35
N GLU A 208 15.67 8.78 9.43
CA GLU A 208 15.14 9.32 10.67
C GLU A 208 14.58 10.72 10.43
N LYS A 209 13.38 10.99 10.93
CA LYS A 209 12.68 12.26 10.72
C LYS A 209 12.80 13.16 11.95
N ASP A 210 12.89 14.47 11.71
CA ASP A 210 12.76 15.49 12.73
C ASP A 210 11.29 15.67 13.17
N GLU A 211 11.08 16.55 14.15
CA GLU A 211 9.74 16.87 14.69
C GLU A 211 8.81 17.48 13.62
N THR A 212 9.34 17.96 12.50
CA THR A 212 8.57 18.51 11.36
C THR A 212 8.28 17.45 10.29
N GLY A 213 8.74 16.21 10.48
CA GLY A 213 8.56 15.10 9.54
C GLY A 213 9.55 15.10 8.37
N ARG A 214 10.59 15.95 8.38
CA ARG A 214 11.66 15.98 7.37
C ARG A 214 12.81 15.07 7.81
N ALA A 215 13.59 14.55 6.88
CA ALA A 215 14.77 13.77 7.24
C ALA A 215 15.74 14.64 8.06
N LYS A 216 16.20 14.14 9.22
CA LYS A 216 17.18 14.84 10.04
C LYS A 216 18.46 15.08 9.20
N PRO A 217 19.07 16.28 9.24
CA PRO A 217 20.35 16.51 8.58
C PRO A 217 21.41 15.51 9.06
N GLY A 218 22.01 14.76 8.14
CA GLY A 218 22.99 13.72 8.47
C GLY A 218 22.41 12.36 8.89
N ALA A 219 21.09 12.18 8.89
CA ALA A 219 20.50 10.86 9.10
C ALA A 219 20.90 9.90 7.97
N PHE A 220 21.38 8.72 8.36
CA PHE A 220 21.67 7.65 7.42
C PHE A 220 20.34 7.04 6.93
N GLY A 221 20.16 7.00 5.62
CA GLY A 221 19.01 6.36 5.01
C GLY A 221 19.21 4.86 4.94
N GLU A 222 18.32 4.08 5.57
CA GLU A 222 18.34 2.63 5.49
C GLU A 222 17.32 2.12 4.47
N PRO A 223 17.71 1.21 3.57
CA PRO A 223 16.76 0.62 2.63
C PRO A 223 15.91 -0.45 3.32
N ILE A 224 14.62 -0.39 3.07
CA ILE A 224 13.64 -1.37 3.50
C ILE A 224 13.06 -2.04 2.27
N LYS A 225 13.10 -3.37 2.26
CA LYS A 225 12.49 -4.18 1.19
C LYS A 225 10.98 -4.03 1.28
N LEU A 226 10.37 -3.63 0.17
CA LEU A 226 8.93 -3.60 0.04
C LEU A 226 8.44 -5.02 -0.30
N ASP A 227 7.64 -5.59 0.59
CA ASP A 227 6.97 -6.84 0.34
C ASP A 227 5.63 -6.59 -0.37
N LEU A 228 5.55 -6.99 -1.64
CA LEU A 228 4.32 -6.92 -2.42
C LEU A 228 3.53 -8.25 -2.35
N SER A 229 3.93 -9.21 -1.53
CA SER A 229 3.11 -10.39 -1.26
C SER A 229 1.93 -9.95 -0.38
N PHE A 230 0.84 -9.58 -1.05
CA PHE A 230 -0.45 -9.49 -0.38
C PHE A 230 -0.85 -10.91 0.01
N VAL A 231 -0.44 -11.34 1.21
CA VAL A 231 -1.03 -12.51 1.84
C VAL A 231 -2.38 -12.03 2.37
N PRO A 232 -3.50 -12.36 1.70
CA PRO A 232 -4.80 -12.10 2.32
C PRO A 232 -4.78 -12.81 3.68
N PRO A 233 -5.30 -12.20 4.75
CA PRO A 233 -5.39 -12.88 6.03
C PRO A 233 -6.08 -14.23 5.80
N GLN A 234 -5.38 -15.32 6.11
CA GLN A 234 -5.96 -16.66 6.05
C GLN A 234 -7.15 -16.66 7.01
N GLU A 235 -8.34 -16.91 6.46
CA GLU A 235 -9.60 -16.92 7.20
C GLU A 235 -9.74 -18.17 8.08
#